data_AF-A0A960YVQ8-F1
#
_entry.id   AF-A0A960YVQ8-F1
#
_cell.length_a   1.000
_cell.length_b   1.000
_cell.length_c   1.000
_cell.angle_alpha   90.00
_cell.angle_beta   90.00
_cell.angle_gamma   90.00
#
_symmetry.space_group_name_H-M   'P 1'
#
loop_
_entity.id
_entity.type
_entity.pdbx_description
1 polymer ?
#
loop_
_entity_poly.entity_id
_entity_poly.type
_entity_poly.pdbx_seq_one_letter_code
_entity_poly.pdbx_strand_id
1 'polypeptide(L)'
;MLFRVILISFLFLLNLPLISDDCSTALNFRDKPLSLKGGWLFLRGDNQGWKDPNLQDAGWGRKSLPDYGKDKNSPIYGFHWYRCHIFFSDNSNIPGGLGVYLGKLRDADEVYFNGTLIGSTGKVTPPQSIDFEKKRIYSIPDRLVVPGKNVLAIRIFSTTKNFGITTSPFIGEEEKLYDKIIKEESFPIVAGFVFILMGIFFIFSSLVKSKNHSNLLFSLFSIFLGVYT
;
A
#
# COMPACT_ATOMS: atom_id res chain seq x y z
N MET A 1 -13.11 59.98 14.17
CA MET A 1 -13.31 58.67 13.50
C MET A 1 -12.00 57.90 13.66
N LEU A 2 -11.81 57.36 14.86
CA LEU A 2 -10.65 56.58 15.31
C LEU A 2 -10.79 55.13 14.84
N PHE A 3 -9.66 54.39 14.81
CA PHE A 3 -9.50 52.97 14.44
C PHE A 3 -9.05 52.68 13.00
N ARG A 4 -7.93 53.28 12.61
CA ARG A 4 -6.80 52.47 12.09
C ARG A 4 -6.04 51.93 13.30
N VAL A 5 -5.41 50.75 13.17
CA VAL A 5 -4.58 50.05 14.18
C VAL A 5 -5.36 49.05 15.08
N ILE A 6 -5.81 47.94 14.49
CA ILE A 6 -5.71 46.61 15.12
C ILE A 6 -5.16 45.67 14.03
N LEU A 7 -3.86 45.85 13.77
CA LEU A 7 -3.00 44.85 13.19
C LEU A 7 -2.43 44.06 14.38
N ILE A 8 -2.15 42.76 14.17
CA ILE A 8 -1.36 41.86 15.03
C ILE A 8 -2.21 40.94 15.91
N SER A 9 -1.89 39.65 15.83
CA SER A 9 -2.31 38.54 16.69
C SER A 9 -3.65 37.87 16.37
N PHE A 10 -3.75 37.17 15.23
CA PHE A 10 -4.22 35.77 15.21
C PHE A 10 -4.13 35.22 13.78
N LEU A 11 -3.00 34.62 13.42
CA LEU A 11 -2.82 33.63 12.33
C LEU A 11 -1.32 33.39 12.10
N PHE A 12 -0.56 33.27 13.20
CA PHE A 12 0.68 32.49 13.18
C PHE A 12 0.30 31.07 13.62
N LEU A 13 -0.60 30.42 12.87
CA LEU A 13 -0.63 28.97 12.87
C LEU A 13 0.69 28.59 12.23
N LEU A 14 1.66 28.26 13.09
CA LEU A 14 2.91 27.68 12.72
C LEU A 14 2.67 26.71 11.57
N ASN A 15 3.22 27.03 10.39
CA ASN A 15 3.68 26.02 9.47
C ASN A 15 4.79 25.25 10.20
N LEU A 16 4.41 24.43 11.18
CA LEU A 16 5.21 23.27 11.50
C LEU A 16 5.26 22.50 10.18
N PRO A 17 6.43 22.30 9.57
CA PRO A 17 6.50 21.29 8.55
C PRO A 17 5.94 20.04 9.23
N LEU A 18 4.86 19.49 8.66
CA LEU A 18 4.51 18.11 8.92
C LEU A 18 5.82 17.37 8.75
N ILE A 19 6.40 16.87 9.84
CA ILE A 19 7.55 15.98 9.79
C ILE A 19 7.01 14.79 9.03
N SER A 20 7.16 14.81 7.71
CA SER A 20 6.92 13.65 6.90
C SER A 20 8.00 12.68 7.33
N ASP A 21 7.56 11.54 7.86
CA ASP A 21 8.42 10.38 7.95
C ASP A 21 8.88 10.08 6.51
N ASP A 22 10.06 10.61 6.20
CA ASP A 22 10.71 10.51 4.92
C ASP A 22 11.67 9.33 4.96
N CYS A 23 11.91 8.74 3.79
CA CYS A 23 12.97 7.77 3.56
C CYS A 23 14.35 8.39 3.80
N SER A 24 14.71 8.66 5.06
CA SER A 24 16.02 9.13 5.53
C SER A 24 16.05 9.53 7.02
N THR A 25 14.92 9.51 7.74
CA THR A 25 14.89 10.00 9.13
C THR A 25 15.29 8.89 10.11
N ALA A 26 16.01 9.25 11.18
CA ALA A 26 16.33 8.34 12.29
C ALA A 26 15.06 8.01 13.08
N LEU A 27 14.74 6.72 13.22
CA LEU A 27 13.44 6.28 13.71
C LEU A 27 13.46 5.83 15.16
N ASN A 28 12.36 6.11 15.84
CA ASN A 28 11.97 5.47 17.10
C ASN A 28 10.56 4.88 16.91
N PHE A 29 10.44 3.55 16.89
CA PHE A 29 9.13 2.89 16.94
C PHE A 29 8.51 3.13 18.32
N ARG A 30 7.69 4.17 18.44
CA ARG A 30 6.84 4.44 19.61
C ARG A 30 5.38 4.27 19.22
N ASP A 31 5.03 3.03 18.87
CA ASP A 31 3.65 2.55 18.68
C ASP A 31 2.90 2.99 17.41
N LYS A 32 3.56 3.68 16.47
CA LYS A 32 2.94 4.05 15.18
C LYS A 32 3.69 3.40 14.01
N PRO A 33 2.96 2.92 12.98
CA PRO A 33 3.59 2.48 11.75
C PRO A 33 4.34 3.64 11.10
N LEU A 34 5.55 3.37 10.63
CA LEU A 34 6.40 4.28 9.89
C LEU A 34 5.77 4.57 8.53
N SER A 35 5.27 5.78 8.33
CA SER A 35 4.79 6.21 7.02
C SER A 35 5.99 6.45 6.09
N LEU A 36 5.96 5.92 4.86
CA LEU A 36 7.02 6.11 3.86
C LEU A 36 6.48 6.99 2.73
N LYS A 37 6.19 8.26 3.01
CA LYS A 37 5.57 9.18 2.04
C LYS A 37 6.59 9.91 1.17
N GLY A 38 7.66 10.42 1.76
CA GLY A 38 8.67 11.20 1.04
C GLY A 38 10.02 10.50 0.93
N GLY A 39 10.93 11.10 0.18
CA GLY A 39 12.31 10.65 0.07
C GLY A 39 12.55 9.41 -0.79
N TRP A 40 11.56 8.95 -1.56
CA TRP A 40 11.76 7.82 -2.47
C TRP A 40 12.66 8.23 -3.63
N LEU A 41 13.62 7.37 -3.94
CA LEU A 41 14.41 7.42 -5.15
C LEU A 41 13.71 6.59 -6.22
N PHE A 42 13.66 7.11 -7.44
CA PHE A 42 12.96 6.52 -8.57
C PHE A 42 13.83 6.50 -9.82
N LEU A 43 13.85 5.36 -10.49
CA LEU A 43 14.51 5.20 -11.77
C LEU A 43 13.72 4.25 -12.69
N ARG A 44 13.71 4.56 -13.98
CA ARG A 44 13.11 3.69 -15.02
C ARG A 44 14.15 2.75 -15.58
N GLY A 45 13.71 1.57 -16.00
CA GLY A 45 14.56 0.52 -16.55
C GLY A 45 14.59 -0.70 -15.64
N ASP A 46 15.36 -1.70 -16.04
CA ASP A 46 15.47 -2.94 -15.29
C ASP A 46 16.92 -3.33 -15.08
N ASN A 47 17.37 -3.26 -13.84
CA ASN A 47 18.69 -3.73 -13.45
C ASN A 47 18.61 -4.38 -12.07
N GLN A 48 18.93 -5.68 -12.03
CA GLN A 48 18.90 -6.47 -10.79
C GLN A 48 19.87 -5.97 -9.71
N GLY A 49 20.93 -5.25 -10.08
CA GLY A 49 21.85 -4.61 -9.13
C GLY A 49 21.19 -3.48 -8.33
N TRP A 50 20.03 -2.97 -8.77
CA TRP A 50 19.33 -1.90 -8.07
C TRP A 50 18.65 -2.31 -6.76
N LYS A 51 18.68 -3.59 -6.40
CA LYS A 51 18.30 -4.06 -5.07
C LYS A 51 19.41 -3.91 -4.03
N ASP A 52 20.66 -3.73 -4.45
CA ASP A 52 21.83 -3.75 -3.57
C ASP A 52 21.81 -2.56 -2.59
N PRO A 53 21.94 -2.78 -1.27
CA PRO A 53 21.98 -1.71 -0.28
C PRO A 53 23.19 -0.76 -0.42
N ASN A 54 24.28 -1.22 -1.05
CA ASN A 54 25.53 -0.47 -1.25
C ASN A 54 25.57 0.31 -2.56
N LEU A 55 24.53 0.22 -3.40
CA LEU A 55 24.44 0.99 -4.63
C LEU A 55 24.52 2.49 -4.34
N GLN A 56 25.34 3.21 -5.12
CA GLN A 56 25.31 4.66 -5.16
C GLN A 56 24.15 5.13 -6.04
N ASP A 57 23.10 5.64 -5.41
CA ASP A 57 21.83 6.02 -6.04
C ASP A 57 21.57 7.54 -5.99
N ALA A 58 22.60 8.34 -5.73
CA ALA A 58 22.51 9.80 -5.66
C ALA A 58 22.01 10.47 -6.96
N GLY A 59 22.17 9.80 -8.11
CA GLY A 59 21.67 10.29 -9.41
C GLY A 59 20.21 9.95 -9.71
N TRP A 60 19.52 9.24 -8.82
CA TRP A 60 18.12 8.85 -9.03
C TRP A 60 17.18 10.03 -8.83
N GLY A 61 16.08 10.05 -9.60
CA GLY A 61 15.04 11.06 -9.42
C GLY A 61 14.36 10.89 -8.07
N ARG A 62 13.99 11.99 -7.40
CA ARG A 62 13.22 11.92 -6.16
C ARG A 62 11.72 11.92 -6.46
N LYS A 63 10.97 11.11 -5.73
CA LYS A 63 9.51 11.07 -5.76
C LYS A 63 8.93 10.99 -4.35
N SER A 64 7.69 11.45 -4.24
CA SER A 64 6.85 11.22 -3.07
C SER A 64 5.73 10.27 -3.47
N LEU A 65 5.29 9.45 -2.52
CA LEU A 65 4.18 8.52 -2.67
C LEU A 65 2.95 9.04 -1.91
N PRO A 66 1.74 8.93 -2.50
CA PRO A 66 1.42 8.11 -3.66
C PRO A 66 1.86 8.73 -5.01
N ASP A 67 2.37 7.89 -5.90
CA ASP A 67 2.76 8.23 -7.27
C ASP A 67 1.81 7.56 -8.25
N TYR A 68 1.14 8.37 -9.05
CA TYR A 68 0.16 7.90 -10.04
C TYR A 68 0.76 7.72 -11.44
N GLY A 69 2.08 7.90 -11.60
CA GLY A 69 2.80 7.56 -12.83
C GLY A 69 2.22 8.17 -14.10
N LYS A 70 1.66 9.38 -14.02
CA LYS A 70 1.01 10.03 -15.17
C LYS A 70 2.04 10.69 -16.08
N ASP A 71 2.80 9.88 -16.80
CA ASP A 71 3.65 10.37 -17.88
C ASP A 71 3.02 10.03 -19.23
N LYS A 72 2.47 11.05 -19.90
CA LYS A 72 1.83 10.91 -21.21
C LYS A 72 2.79 10.46 -22.31
N ASN A 73 4.09 10.70 -22.12
CA ASN A 73 5.13 10.38 -23.09
C ASN A 73 5.91 9.11 -22.72
N SER A 74 5.56 8.45 -21.61
CA SER A 74 6.21 7.21 -21.20
C SER A 74 5.68 6.02 -22.00
N PRO A 75 6.54 5.06 -22.37
CA PRO A 75 6.07 3.78 -22.89
C PRO A 75 5.08 3.14 -21.90
N ILE A 76 4.07 2.47 -22.47
CA ILE A 76 2.97 1.83 -21.74
C ILE A 76 3.48 0.66 -20.88
N TYR A 77 4.55 0.01 -21.34
CA TYR A 77 5.15 -1.17 -20.73
C TYR A 77 6.55 -0.84 -20.24
N GLY A 78 6.90 -1.30 -19.04
CA GLY A 78 8.26 -1.17 -18.57
C GLY A 78 8.47 -1.43 -17.09
N PHE A 79 9.74 -1.52 -16.74
CA PHE A 79 10.20 -1.67 -15.37
C PHE A 79 10.45 -0.32 -14.72
N HIS A 80 10.07 -0.25 -13.45
CA HIS A 80 10.20 0.92 -12.60
C HIS A 80 10.78 0.46 -11.27
N TRP A 81 11.76 1.20 -10.78
CA TRP A 81 12.38 0.92 -9.49
C TRP A 81 12.18 2.10 -8.54
N TYR A 82 11.79 1.74 -7.32
CA TYR A 82 11.68 2.66 -6.20
C TYR A 82 12.65 2.19 -5.11
N ARG A 83 13.40 3.11 -4.51
CA ARG A 83 14.31 2.85 -3.39
C ARG A 83 14.02 3.82 -2.26
N CYS A 84 14.06 3.31 -1.03
CA CYS A 84 13.83 4.06 0.19
C CYS A 84 14.93 3.70 1.20
N HIS A 85 15.64 4.71 1.69
CA HIS A 85 16.61 4.55 2.76
C HIS A 85 15.93 4.73 4.11
N ILE A 86 16.11 3.77 5.01
CA ILE A 86 15.47 3.72 6.32
C ILE A 86 16.58 3.68 7.37
N PHE A 87 16.50 4.53 8.40
CA PHE A 87 17.52 4.58 9.45
C PHE A 87 16.93 4.17 10.80
N PHE A 88 17.34 3.01 11.30
CA PHE A 88 17.02 2.60 12.66
C PHE A 88 18.11 3.08 13.62
N SER A 89 17.72 3.82 14.67
CA SER A 89 18.68 4.28 15.68
C SER A 89 19.21 3.09 16.49
N ASP A 90 20.47 3.13 16.91
CA ASP A 90 21.07 2.06 17.72
C ASP A 90 20.33 1.84 19.06
N ASN A 91 19.67 2.89 19.57
CA ASN A 91 18.84 2.83 20.78
C ASN A 91 17.35 2.63 20.50
N SER A 92 16.96 2.40 19.24
CA SER A 92 15.55 2.18 18.92
C SER A 92 15.13 0.77 19.30
N ASN A 93 14.03 0.66 20.05
CA ASN A 93 13.40 -0.63 20.31
C ASN A 93 12.68 -1.06 19.02
N ILE A 94 13.39 -1.76 18.15
CA ILE A 94 12.81 -2.26 16.90
C ILE A 94 11.92 -3.46 17.26
N PRO A 95 10.60 -3.39 17.05
CA PRO A 95 9.75 -4.54 17.30
C PRO A 95 10.10 -5.65 16.29
N GLY A 96 10.10 -6.90 16.76
CA GLY A 96 10.18 -8.05 15.86
C GLY A 96 8.91 -8.21 15.02
N GLY A 97 9.00 -8.96 13.92
CA GLY A 97 7.86 -9.21 13.05
C GLY A 97 7.40 -7.95 12.30
N LEU A 98 8.33 -7.24 11.67
CA LEU A 98 7.98 -6.10 10.83
C LEU A 98 7.43 -6.54 9.48
N GLY A 99 6.53 -5.74 8.92
CA GLY A 99 6.04 -5.90 7.55
C GLY A 99 6.04 -4.59 6.78
N VAL A 100 6.14 -4.68 5.45
CA VAL A 100 5.92 -3.57 4.52
C VAL A 100 4.50 -3.66 3.98
N TYR A 101 3.69 -2.63 4.20
CA TYR A 101 2.40 -2.48 3.53
C TYR A 101 2.54 -1.60 2.28
N LEU A 102 2.14 -2.13 1.11
CA LEU A 102 2.09 -1.39 -0.16
C LEU A 102 0.66 -1.13 -0.66
N GLY A 103 -0.36 -1.69 0.00
CA GLY A 103 -1.74 -1.60 -0.45
C GLY A 103 -1.99 -2.32 -1.77
N LYS A 104 -2.92 -1.81 -2.58
CA LYS A 104 -3.20 -2.36 -3.92
C LYS A 104 -2.33 -1.64 -4.94
N LEU A 105 -1.64 -2.41 -5.77
CA LEU A 105 -0.94 -1.95 -6.98
C LEU A 105 -1.63 -2.56 -8.20
N ARG A 106 -1.66 -1.81 -9.30
CA ARG A 106 -2.22 -2.28 -10.58
C ARG A 106 -1.30 -3.26 -11.33
N ASP A 107 -0.06 -3.32 -10.91
CA ASP A 107 1.06 -3.91 -11.62
C ASP A 107 1.67 -5.07 -10.84
N ALA A 108 2.58 -5.81 -11.47
CA ALA A 108 3.36 -6.85 -10.79
C ALA A 108 4.55 -6.21 -10.06
N ASP A 109 4.87 -6.74 -8.89
CA ASP A 109 5.94 -6.20 -8.05
C ASP A 109 6.78 -7.28 -7.36
N GLU A 110 8.04 -6.94 -7.14
CA GLU A 110 8.99 -7.63 -6.28
C GLU A 110 9.54 -6.63 -5.27
N VAL A 111 9.56 -7.02 -3.99
CA VAL A 111 10.03 -6.18 -2.89
C VAL A 111 11.26 -6.80 -2.26
N TYR A 112 12.30 -5.97 -2.14
CA TYR A 112 13.60 -6.34 -1.61
C TYR A 112 13.91 -5.51 -0.37
N PHE A 113 14.41 -6.15 0.67
CA PHE A 113 14.93 -5.49 1.87
C PHE A 113 16.40 -5.86 2.04
N ASN A 114 17.27 -4.87 2.09
CA ASN A 114 18.73 -5.04 2.11
C ASN A 114 19.24 -6.03 1.05
N GLY A 115 18.69 -5.93 -0.17
CA GLY A 115 19.05 -6.78 -1.31
C GLY A 115 18.41 -8.18 -1.34
N THR A 116 17.74 -8.61 -0.27
CA THR A 116 17.05 -9.90 -0.19
C THR A 116 15.59 -9.74 -0.59
N LEU A 117 15.08 -10.60 -1.48
CA LEU A 117 13.66 -10.62 -1.85
C LEU A 117 12.83 -11.03 -0.63
N ILE A 118 11.89 -10.18 -0.20
CA ILE A 118 10.97 -10.44 0.91
C ILE A 118 9.56 -10.81 0.45
N GLY A 119 9.21 -10.50 -0.80
CA GLY A 119 7.94 -10.91 -1.36
C GLY A 119 7.71 -10.40 -2.78
N SER A 120 6.66 -10.94 -3.40
CA SER A 120 6.24 -10.57 -4.75
C SER A 120 4.74 -10.80 -4.94
N THR A 121 4.11 -10.00 -5.79
CA THR A 121 2.72 -10.20 -6.21
C THR A 121 2.65 -10.10 -7.74
N GLY A 122 2.00 -11.09 -8.36
CA GLY A 122 2.11 -11.29 -9.80
C GLY A 122 3.45 -11.91 -10.21
N LYS A 123 3.80 -11.78 -11.50
CA LYS A 123 5.07 -12.22 -12.08
C LYS A 123 5.63 -11.09 -12.92
N VAL A 124 6.80 -10.58 -12.52
CA VAL A 124 7.53 -9.57 -13.29
C VAL A 124 8.36 -10.20 -14.43
N THR A 125 8.64 -11.50 -14.36
CA THR A 125 9.30 -12.29 -15.40
C THR A 125 8.30 -12.96 -16.34
N PRO A 126 8.65 -13.22 -17.61
CA PRO A 126 7.79 -13.95 -18.53
C PRO A 126 7.45 -15.38 -18.05
N PRO A 127 6.22 -15.87 -18.27
CA PRO A 127 5.04 -15.11 -18.68
C PRO A 127 4.57 -14.20 -17.52
N GLN A 128 4.45 -12.89 -17.79
CA GLN A 128 4.07 -11.92 -16.77
C GLN A 128 2.60 -12.06 -16.40
N SER A 129 2.30 -11.79 -15.12
CA SER A 129 0.93 -11.81 -14.59
C SER A 129 0.77 -10.72 -13.55
N ILE A 130 -0.41 -10.10 -13.50
CA ILE A 130 -0.73 -9.06 -12.51
C ILE A 130 -1.81 -9.56 -11.55
N ASP A 131 -1.77 -9.05 -10.32
CA ASP A 131 -2.83 -9.23 -9.33
C ASP A 131 -3.13 -7.86 -8.71
N PHE A 132 -4.16 -7.21 -9.26
CA PHE A 132 -4.51 -5.83 -8.89
C PHE A 132 -5.47 -5.75 -7.70
N GLU A 133 -6.10 -6.87 -7.32
CA GLU A 133 -7.08 -6.90 -6.24
C GLU A 133 -6.42 -7.07 -4.87
N LYS A 134 -5.28 -7.76 -4.84
CA LYS A 134 -4.55 -8.07 -3.60
C LYS A 134 -3.98 -6.82 -2.91
N LYS A 135 -4.39 -6.61 -1.65
CA LYS A 135 -3.66 -5.72 -0.72
C LYS A 135 -2.36 -6.41 -0.29
N ARG A 136 -1.23 -5.72 -0.46
CA ARG A 136 0.12 -6.28 -0.26
C ARG A 136 0.66 -5.95 1.12
N ILE A 137 0.98 -7.00 1.87
CA ILE A 137 1.85 -6.98 3.05
C ILE A 137 2.98 -7.97 2.77
N TYR A 138 4.23 -7.56 2.98
CA TYR A 138 5.39 -8.42 2.87
C TYR A 138 6.16 -8.43 4.18
N SER A 139 6.28 -9.59 4.81
CA SER A 139 7.02 -9.79 6.05
C SER A 139 8.49 -9.48 5.83
N ILE A 140 9.10 -8.74 6.75
CA ILE A 140 10.53 -8.47 6.80
C ILE A 140 11.12 -9.45 7.83
N PRO A 141 11.92 -10.45 7.42
CA PRO A 141 12.60 -11.30 8.37
C PRO A 141 13.49 -10.49 9.32
N ASP A 142 13.34 -10.69 10.63
CA ASP A 142 14.08 -9.93 11.66
C ASP A 142 15.60 -9.93 11.44
N ARG A 143 16.14 -11.06 10.93
CA ARG A 143 17.57 -11.21 10.59
C ARG A 143 18.09 -10.24 9.53
N LEU A 144 17.20 -9.65 8.72
CA LEU A 144 17.58 -8.67 7.70
C LEU A 144 17.59 -7.25 8.24
N VAL A 145 16.94 -7.01 9.39
CA VAL A 145 16.86 -5.69 10.01
C VAL A 145 18.15 -5.45 10.78
N VAL A 146 18.88 -4.40 10.40
CA VAL A 146 20.13 -4.02 11.05
C VAL A 146 20.02 -2.63 11.68
N PRO A 147 20.75 -2.35 12.79
CA PRO A 147 20.91 -0.99 13.27
C PRO A 147 21.54 -0.09 12.18
N GLY A 148 21.18 1.18 12.16
CA GLY A 148 21.63 2.14 11.16
C GLY A 148 20.87 2.03 9.83
N LYS A 149 21.59 2.07 8.70
CA LYS A 149 21.02 2.19 7.35
C LYS A 149 20.47 0.85 6.85
N ASN A 150 19.21 0.87 6.45
CA ASN A 150 18.52 -0.19 5.72
C ASN A 150 17.98 0.36 4.39
N VAL A 151 17.78 -0.52 3.42
CA VAL A 151 17.31 -0.16 2.09
C VAL A 151 16.12 -1.04 1.70
N LEU A 152 14.98 -0.40 1.45
CA LEU A 152 13.82 -1.01 0.82
C LEU A 152 13.86 -0.67 -0.68
N ALA A 153 13.86 -1.68 -1.53
CA ALA A 153 13.80 -1.52 -2.98
C ALA A 153 12.57 -2.25 -3.53
N ILE A 154 11.85 -1.61 -4.44
CA ILE A 154 10.64 -2.15 -5.07
C ILE A 154 10.83 -2.10 -6.58
N ARG A 155 10.76 -3.27 -7.21
CA ARG A 155 10.78 -3.42 -8.66
C ARG A 155 9.36 -3.67 -9.13
N ILE A 156 8.86 -2.82 -10.02
CA ILE A 156 7.50 -2.90 -10.55
C ILE A 156 7.58 -3.11 -12.06
N PHE A 157 6.87 -4.12 -12.56
CA PHE A 157 6.63 -4.31 -13.98
C PHE A 157 5.23 -3.81 -14.31
N SER A 158 5.16 -2.68 -15.02
CA SER A 158 3.89 -2.09 -15.43
C SER A 158 3.47 -2.52 -16.81
N THR A 159 2.19 -2.80 -16.96
CA THR A 159 1.54 -3.13 -18.24
C THR A 159 0.63 -2.02 -18.75
N THR A 160 0.53 -0.91 -18.01
CA THR A 160 -0.42 0.16 -18.30
C THR A 160 0.22 1.54 -18.13
N LYS A 161 -0.42 2.57 -18.71
CA LYS A 161 0.04 3.97 -18.55
C LYS A 161 -0.08 4.52 -17.13
N ASN A 162 -0.85 3.86 -16.27
CA ASN A 162 -1.07 4.27 -14.89
C ASN A 162 -0.19 3.39 -13.98
N PHE A 163 1.11 3.62 -14.07
CA PHE A 163 2.11 2.94 -13.23
C PHE A 163 2.28 3.65 -11.88
N GLY A 164 3.01 3.00 -10.98
CA GLY A 164 3.44 3.60 -9.72
C GLY A 164 2.66 3.10 -8.51
N ILE A 165 3.06 3.61 -7.35
CA ILE A 165 2.56 3.18 -6.06
C ILE A 165 1.49 4.17 -5.61
N THR A 166 0.22 3.82 -5.84
CA THR A 166 -0.93 4.72 -5.60
C THR A 166 -1.35 4.79 -4.13
N THR A 167 -0.75 3.97 -3.28
CA THR A 167 -0.96 3.98 -1.82
C THR A 167 0.31 4.44 -1.15
N SER A 168 0.25 5.32 -0.15
CA SER A 168 1.44 5.64 0.65
C SER A 168 1.90 4.39 1.42
N PRO A 169 3.11 3.86 1.15
CA PRO A 169 3.63 2.71 1.87
C PRO A 169 3.87 3.03 3.34
N PHE A 170 3.87 2.00 4.18
CA PHE A 170 4.34 2.12 5.56
C PHE A 170 4.93 0.80 6.07
N ILE A 171 5.81 0.90 7.07
CA ILE A 171 6.38 -0.24 7.78
C ILE A 171 5.82 -0.26 9.20
N GLY A 172 5.43 -1.41 9.69
CA GLY A 172 4.97 -1.57 11.07
C GLY A 172 4.99 -3.02 11.50
N GLU A 173 4.58 -3.28 12.74
CA GLU A 173 4.33 -4.64 13.22
C GLU A 173 3.31 -5.33 12.31
N GLU A 174 3.71 -6.47 11.76
CA GLU A 174 2.97 -7.21 10.74
C GLU A 174 1.55 -7.56 11.20
N GLU A 175 1.40 -7.99 12.46
CA GLU A 175 0.09 -8.29 13.07
C GLU A 175 -0.87 -7.09 12.98
N LYS A 176 -0.40 -5.89 13.36
CA LYS A 176 -1.19 -4.65 13.28
C LYS A 176 -1.54 -4.28 11.84
N LEU A 177 -0.70 -4.64 10.86
CA LEU A 177 -0.99 -4.43 9.44
C LEU A 177 -2.14 -5.33 8.98
N TYR A 178 -2.12 -6.62 9.37
CA TYR A 178 -3.19 -7.56 9.06
C TYR A 178 -4.50 -7.19 9.75
N ASP A 179 -4.47 -6.82 11.03
CA ASP A 179 -5.65 -6.34 11.76
C ASP A 179 -6.30 -5.14 11.06
N LYS A 180 -5.49 -4.22 10.53
CA LYS A 180 -5.99 -3.09 9.75
C LYS A 180 -6.70 -3.55 8.49
N ILE A 181 -6.11 -4.48 7.72
CA ILE A 181 -6.76 -5.02 6.52
C ILE A 181 -8.07 -5.72 6.89
N ILE A 182 -8.04 -6.62 7.88
CA ILE A 182 -9.22 -7.37 8.31
C ILE A 182 -10.32 -6.41 8.74
N LYS A 183 -9.98 -5.36 9.49
CA LYS A 183 -10.96 -4.33 9.89
C LYS A 183 -11.54 -3.57 8.71
N GLU A 184 -10.72 -3.19 7.73
CA GLU A 184 -11.17 -2.52 6.50
C GLU A 184 -12.06 -3.42 5.62
N GLU A 185 -11.78 -4.72 5.56
CA GLU A 185 -12.53 -5.70 4.76
C GLU A 185 -13.73 -6.30 5.52
N SER A 186 -13.80 -6.13 6.85
CA SER A 186 -14.85 -6.74 7.68
C SER A 186 -16.26 -6.29 7.31
N PHE A 187 -16.44 -5.01 6.99
CA PHE A 187 -17.75 -4.46 6.68
C PHE A 187 -18.34 -5.04 5.38
N PRO A 188 -17.62 -5.03 4.23
CA PRO A 188 -18.05 -5.73 3.03
C PRO A 188 -18.37 -7.21 3.27
N ILE A 189 -17.51 -7.94 4.00
CA ILE A 189 -17.70 -9.37 4.29
C ILE A 189 -19.01 -9.61 5.07
N VAL A 190 -19.27 -8.81 6.11
CA VAL A 190 -20.50 -8.92 6.91
C VAL A 190 -21.73 -8.57 6.05
N ALA A 191 -21.65 -7.52 5.24
CA ALA A 191 -22.73 -7.14 4.34
C ALA A 191 -23.02 -8.25 3.32
N GLY A 192 -21.99 -8.83 2.70
CA GLY A 192 -22.11 -9.94 1.77
C GLY A 192 -22.75 -11.17 2.40
N PHE A 193 -22.35 -11.51 3.63
CA PHE A 193 -22.96 -12.59 4.40
C PHE A 193 -24.45 -12.36 4.67
N VAL A 194 -24.86 -11.13 5.02
CA VAL A 194 -26.28 -10.78 5.20
C VAL A 194 -27.06 -10.94 3.90
N PHE A 195 -26.51 -10.51 2.76
CA PHE A 195 -27.15 -10.69 1.45
C PHE A 195 -27.32 -12.16 1.06
N ILE A 196 -26.34 -13.01 1.37
CA ILE A 196 -26.44 -14.46 1.18
C ILE A 196 -27.56 -15.05 2.04
N LEU A 197 -27.63 -14.72 3.34
CA LEU A 197 -28.69 -15.18 4.23
C LEU A 197 -30.08 -14.72 3.77
N MET A 198 -30.21 -13.46 3.35
CA MET A 198 -31.44 -12.92 2.79
C MET A 198 -31.86 -13.69 1.54
N GLY A 199 -30.91 -13.96 0.63
CA GLY A 199 -31.18 -14.74 -0.57
C GLY A 199 -31.64 -16.17 -0.25
N ILE A 200 -30.98 -16.87 0.67
CA ILE A 200 -31.39 -18.21 1.14
C ILE A 200 -32.82 -18.17 1.69
N PHE A 201 -33.16 -17.17 2.49
CA PHE A 201 -34.52 -16.98 3.01
C PHE A 201 -35.56 -16.85 1.89
N PHE A 202 -35.28 -16.04 0.87
CA PHE A 202 -36.21 -15.86 -0.26
C PHE A 202 -36.30 -17.10 -1.17
N ILE A 203 -35.23 -17.90 -1.30
CA ILE A 203 -35.32 -19.23 -1.93
C ILE A 203 -36.31 -20.09 -1.18
N PHE A 204 -36.14 -20.25 0.14
CA PHE A 204 -37.02 -21.07 0.96
C PHE A 204 -38.49 -20.59 0.87
N SER A 205 -38.70 -19.28 0.99
CA SER A 205 -40.01 -18.65 0.83
C SER A 205 -40.66 -18.93 -0.54
N SER A 206 -39.87 -18.90 -1.62
CA SER A 206 -40.34 -19.21 -2.98
C SER A 206 -40.68 -20.69 -3.17
N LEU A 207 -39.95 -21.61 -2.54
CA LEU A 207 -40.24 -23.04 -2.59
C LEU A 207 -41.55 -23.38 -1.86
N VAL A 208 -41.79 -22.73 -0.72
CA VAL A 208 -43.04 -22.90 0.06
C VAL A 208 -44.23 -22.25 -0.64
N LYS A 209 -44.05 -21.07 -1.26
CA LYS A 209 -45.09 -20.33 -1.96
C LYS A 209 -44.87 -20.38 -3.47
N SER A 210 -45.26 -21.51 -4.09
CA SER A 210 -44.97 -21.90 -5.48
C SER A 210 -45.40 -20.92 -6.62
N LYS A 211 -46.02 -19.76 -6.32
CA LYS A 211 -46.58 -18.83 -7.32
C LYS A 211 -45.87 -17.48 -7.46
N ASN A 212 -44.84 -17.18 -6.66
CA ASN A 212 -44.15 -15.88 -6.71
C ASN A 212 -42.76 -15.96 -7.36
N HIS A 213 -42.72 -15.97 -8.70
CA HIS A 213 -41.46 -15.97 -9.48
C HIS A 213 -40.53 -14.79 -9.13
N SER A 214 -41.07 -13.67 -8.66
CA SER A 214 -40.29 -12.50 -8.23
C SER A 214 -39.37 -12.80 -7.03
N ASN A 215 -39.76 -13.70 -6.12
CA ASN A 215 -38.95 -14.05 -4.96
C ASN A 215 -37.70 -14.85 -5.35
N LEU A 216 -37.80 -15.66 -6.42
CA LEU A 216 -36.69 -16.45 -6.93
C LEU A 216 -35.66 -15.58 -7.67
N LEU A 217 -36.11 -14.60 -8.45
CA LEU A 217 -35.20 -13.63 -9.08
C LEU A 217 -34.48 -12.78 -8.04
N PHE A 218 -35.22 -12.28 -7.03
CA PHE A 218 -34.65 -11.49 -5.95
C PHE A 218 -33.64 -12.28 -5.11
N SER A 219 -33.88 -13.56 -4.87
CA SER A 219 -32.95 -14.39 -4.10
C SER A 219 -31.65 -14.65 -4.85
N LEU A 220 -31.72 -15.00 -6.13
CA LEU A 220 -30.54 -15.18 -6.98
C LEU A 220 -29.71 -13.90 -7.07
N PHE A 221 -30.38 -12.76 -7.24
CA PHE A 221 -29.72 -11.46 -7.23
C PHE A 221 -29.04 -11.17 -5.89
N SER A 222 -29.70 -11.45 -4.77
CA SER A 222 -29.15 -11.21 -3.43
C SER A 222 -27.94 -12.10 -3.14
N ILE A 223 -27.98 -13.37 -3.52
CA ILE A 223 -26.82 -14.28 -3.38
C ILE A 223 -25.68 -13.81 -4.27
N PHE A 224 -25.97 -13.46 -5.52
CA PHE A 224 -24.96 -12.94 -6.44
C PHE A 224 -24.28 -11.68 -5.88
N LEU A 225 -25.07 -10.73 -5.35
CA LEU A 225 -24.54 -9.53 -4.71
C LEU A 225 -23.66 -9.91 -3.51
N GLY A 226 -24.12 -10.80 -2.64
CA GLY A 226 -23.38 -11.19 -1.45
C GLY A 226 -22.08 -11.95 -1.72
N VAL A 227 -21.98 -12.68 -2.83
CA VAL A 227 -20.72 -13.33 -3.27
C VAL A 227 -19.73 -12.33 -3.87
N TYR A 228 -20.23 -11.23 -4.46
CA TYR A 228 -19.41 -10.22 -5.13
C TYR A 228 -19.03 -9.03 -4.22
N THR A 229 -19.58 -8.97 -3.00
CA THR A 229 -19.30 -7.91 -2.00
C THR A 229 -18.04 -8.24 -1.21
#